data_AF-A0AB36K3J1-F1
#
_entry.id   AF-A0AB36K3J1-F1
#
_cell.length_a   1.000
_cell.length_b   1.000
_cell.length_c   1.000
_cell.angle_alpha   90.00
_cell.angle_beta   90.00
_cell.angle_gamma   90.00
#
_symmetry.space_group_name_H-M   'P 1'
#
loop_
_entity.id
_entity.type
_entity.pdbx_description
1 polymer ?
#
loop_
_entity_poly.entity_id
_entity_poly.type
_entity_poly.pdbx_seq_one_letter_code
_entity_poly.pdbx_strand_id
1 'polypeptide(L)'
;MAELGEKAMMADMKPDDFDTINEYINYLQDDVTIDREKFDNLDEKDLLARSSIGASITLKGINEKLDTVVTPDFLAVVAQQGVESKEIIETIKVYKEKQLETGDYGLYIKDELSVSESGKHADALVAAYQRVEPDLSVEQIEEKVMRLKS
;
A
#
# COMPACT_ATOMS: atom_id res chain seq x y z
N MET A 1 -9.37 9.09 -5.57
CA MET A 1 -9.85 7.74 -5.18
C MET A 1 -11.37 7.65 -5.13
N ALA A 2 -12.08 8.66 -4.61
CA ALA A 2 -13.55 8.67 -4.56
C ALA A 2 -14.22 8.36 -5.90
N GLU A 3 -13.72 8.89 -7.02
CA GLU A 3 -14.29 8.61 -8.34
C GLU A 3 -14.24 7.12 -8.72
N LEU A 4 -13.14 6.41 -8.41
CA LEU A 4 -13.05 4.97 -8.64
C LEU A 4 -14.08 4.21 -7.80
N GLY A 5 -14.34 4.67 -6.57
CA GLY A 5 -15.38 4.13 -5.72
C GLY A 5 -16.79 4.40 -6.24
N GLU A 6 -17.07 5.61 -6.75
CA GLU A 6 -18.35 5.92 -7.40
C GLU A 6 -18.58 5.03 -8.63
N LYS A 7 -17.57 4.91 -9.50
CA LYS A 7 -17.60 4.01 -10.67
C LYS A 7 -17.90 2.58 -10.24
N ALA A 8 -17.23 2.08 -9.20
CA ALA A 8 -17.49 0.74 -8.66
C ALA A 8 -18.91 0.56 -8.09
N MET A 9 -19.49 1.61 -7.50
CA MET A 9 -20.86 1.57 -6.98
C MET A 9 -21.93 1.59 -8.08
N MET A 10 -21.62 2.21 -9.22
CA MET A 10 -22.52 2.38 -10.36
C MET A 10 -22.35 1.29 -11.43
N ALA A 11 -21.28 0.51 -11.35
CA ALA A 11 -20.96 -0.54 -12.31
C ALA A 11 -21.95 -1.71 -12.27
N ASP A 12 -22.31 -2.20 -13.45
CA ASP A 12 -23.11 -3.43 -13.59
C ASP A 12 -22.27 -4.69 -13.28
N MET A 13 -20.99 -4.66 -13.63
CA MET A 13 -20.03 -5.74 -13.38
C MET A 13 -19.28 -5.55 -12.06
N LYS A 14 -18.94 -6.67 -11.42
CA LYS A 14 -18.20 -6.78 -10.16
C LYS A 14 -16.78 -7.29 -10.42
N PRO A 15 -15.86 -7.17 -9.44
CA PRO A 15 -14.52 -7.74 -9.57
C PRO A 15 -14.49 -9.21 -9.98
N ASP A 16 -15.44 -10.02 -9.50
CA ASP A 16 -15.52 -11.46 -9.76
C ASP A 16 -15.91 -11.80 -11.21
N ASP A 17 -16.33 -10.81 -12.01
CA ASP A 17 -16.63 -10.97 -13.44
C ASP A 17 -15.37 -10.87 -14.33
N PHE A 18 -14.19 -10.71 -13.73
CA PHE A 18 -12.90 -10.53 -14.40
C PHE A 18 -11.86 -11.53 -13.87
N ASP A 19 -10.86 -11.85 -14.69
CA ASP A 19 -9.77 -12.76 -14.28
C ASP A 19 -8.79 -12.06 -13.33
N THR A 20 -8.65 -10.74 -13.47
CA THR A 20 -7.75 -9.92 -12.65
C THR A 20 -8.43 -8.66 -12.12
N ILE A 21 -7.96 -8.15 -10.99
CA ILE A 21 -8.46 -6.88 -10.48
C ILE A 21 -8.07 -5.72 -11.41
N ASN A 22 -6.94 -5.81 -12.11
CA ASN A 22 -6.53 -4.78 -13.06
C ASN A 22 -7.48 -4.68 -14.26
N GLU A 23 -8.01 -5.80 -14.76
CA GLU A 23 -9.06 -5.77 -15.79
C GLU A 23 -10.32 -5.08 -15.28
N TYR A 24 -10.76 -5.39 -14.05
CA TYR A 24 -11.89 -4.68 -13.44
C TYR A 24 -11.62 -3.18 -13.29
N ILE A 25 -10.41 -2.79 -12.86
CA ILE A 25 -10.02 -1.37 -12.75
C ILE A 25 -10.07 -0.67 -14.12
N ASN A 26 -9.57 -1.32 -15.17
CA ASN A 26 -9.63 -0.78 -16.53
C ASN A 26 -11.08 -0.59 -16.99
N TYR A 27 -11.94 -1.58 -16.79
CA TYR A 27 -13.37 -1.47 -17.06
C TYR A 27 -14.01 -0.29 -16.32
N LEU A 28 -13.73 -0.13 -15.01
CA LEU A 28 -14.24 1.04 -14.27
C LEU A 28 -13.74 2.36 -14.87
N GLN A 29 -12.48 2.43 -15.27
CA GLN A 29 -11.87 3.66 -15.79
C GLN A 29 -12.41 4.03 -17.17
N ASP A 30 -12.55 3.06 -18.06
CA ASP A 30 -12.80 3.27 -19.48
C ASP A 30 -14.30 3.20 -19.83
N ASP A 31 -15.06 2.30 -19.21
CA ASP A 31 -16.43 1.99 -19.61
C ASP A 31 -17.50 2.55 -18.68
N VAL A 32 -17.17 2.79 -17.40
CA VAL A 32 -18.14 3.31 -16.42
C VAL A 32 -18.14 4.83 -16.38
N THR A 33 -19.23 5.41 -16.86
CA THR A 33 -19.55 6.84 -16.71
C THR A 33 -20.30 7.14 -15.41
N ILE A 34 -20.00 8.29 -14.80
CA ILE A 34 -20.66 8.78 -13.60
C ILE A 34 -21.34 10.13 -13.88
N ASP A 35 -22.39 10.42 -13.12
CA ASP A 35 -23.00 11.75 -13.08
C ASP A 35 -22.08 12.70 -12.30
N ARG A 36 -21.40 13.60 -13.02
CA ARG A 36 -20.44 14.53 -12.44
C ARG A 36 -21.08 15.55 -11.51
N GLU A 37 -22.26 16.07 -11.87
CA GLU A 37 -22.94 17.06 -11.03
C GLU A 37 -23.38 16.43 -9.71
N LYS A 38 -23.91 15.21 -9.75
CA LYS A 38 -24.25 14.49 -8.52
C LYS A 38 -23.02 14.17 -7.68
N PHE A 39 -21.93 13.73 -8.31
CA PHE A 39 -20.70 13.36 -7.63
C PHE A 39 -20.03 14.56 -6.94
N ASP A 40 -19.97 15.72 -7.61
CA ASP A 40 -19.34 16.93 -7.07
C ASP A 40 -20.14 17.54 -5.90
N ASN A 41 -21.43 17.18 -5.78
CA ASN A 41 -22.34 17.64 -4.72
C ASN A 41 -22.52 16.63 -3.57
N LEU A 42 -21.71 15.56 -3.51
CA LEU A 42 -21.78 14.58 -2.42
C LEU A 42 -21.41 15.22 -1.06
N ASP A 43 -22.06 14.74 -0.01
CA ASP A 43 -21.65 15.10 1.36
C ASP A 43 -20.35 14.39 1.77
N GLU A 44 -19.75 14.83 2.88
CA GLU A 44 -18.47 14.28 3.35
C GLU A 44 -18.54 12.78 3.66
N LYS A 45 -19.68 12.29 4.16
CA LYS A 45 -19.86 10.87 4.52
C LYS A 45 -19.90 10.02 3.26
N ASP A 46 -20.64 10.47 2.26
CA ASP A 46 -20.75 9.82 0.96
C ASP A 46 -19.43 9.82 0.20
N LEU A 47 -18.70 10.94 0.25
CA LEU A 47 -17.36 11.06 -0.32
C LEU A 47 -16.36 10.13 0.37
N LEU A 48 -16.43 10.01 1.70
CA LEU A 48 -15.58 9.11 2.48
C LEU A 48 -15.86 7.65 2.16
N ALA A 49 -17.13 7.25 2.02
CA ALA A 49 -17.51 5.89 1.65
C ALA A 49 -16.92 5.50 0.28
N ARG A 50 -17.07 6.36 -0.72
CA ARG A 50 -16.51 6.15 -2.07
C ARG A 50 -14.99 6.18 -2.07
N SER A 51 -14.38 7.06 -1.29
CA SER A 51 -12.93 7.10 -1.13
C SER A 51 -12.41 5.77 -0.56
N SER A 52 -13.10 5.21 0.43
CA SER A 52 -12.76 3.93 1.05
C SER A 52 -12.89 2.76 0.06
N ILE A 53 -13.96 2.74 -0.74
CA ILE A 53 -14.15 1.73 -1.80
C ILE A 53 -13.04 1.84 -2.84
N GLY A 54 -12.76 3.05 -3.35
CA GLY A 54 -11.70 3.29 -4.32
C GLY A 54 -10.31 2.93 -3.79
N ALA A 55 -10.04 3.23 -2.51
CA ALA A 55 -8.79 2.84 -1.85
C ALA A 55 -8.65 1.31 -1.74
N SER A 56 -9.72 0.60 -1.38
CA SER A 56 -9.73 -0.87 -1.31
C SER A 56 -9.46 -1.51 -2.68
N ILE A 57 -10.07 -1.00 -3.75
CA ILE A 57 -9.82 -1.46 -5.12
C ILE A 57 -8.37 -1.18 -5.52
N THR A 58 -7.87 0.03 -5.23
CA THR A 58 -6.48 0.41 -5.52
C THR A 58 -5.50 -0.51 -4.80
N LEU A 59 -5.75 -0.84 -3.54
CA LEU A 59 -4.92 -1.76 -2.76
C LEU A 59 -4.90 -3.16 -3.36
N LYS A 60 -6.06 -3.68 -3.81
CA LYS A 60 -6.10 -4.95 -4.52
C LYS A 60 -5.25 -4.93 -5.79
N GLY A 61 -5.29 -3.84 -6.57
CA GLY A 61 -4.43 -3.66 -7.75
C GLY A 61 -2.94 -3.64 -7.42
N ILE A 62 -2.56 -3.01 -6.31
CA ILE A 62 -1.18 -3.04 -5.80
C ILE A 62 -0.78 -4.47 -5.42
N ASN A 63 -1.64 -5.19 -4.70
CA ASN A 63 -1.38 -6.56 -4.27
C ASN A 63 -1.18 -7.52 -5.45
N GLU A 64 -2.00 -7.39 -6.49
CA GLU A 64 -1.85 -8.17 -7.72
C GLU A 64 -0.54 -7.82 -8.44
N LYS A 65 -0.23 -6.53 -8.58
CA LYS A 65 0.97 -6.07 -9.30
C LYS A 65 2.27 -6.48 -8.60
N LEU A 66 2.29 -6.48 -7.27
CA LEU A 66 3.45 -6.86 -6.47
C LEU A 66 3.45 -8.36 -6.12
N ASP A 67 2.36 -9.06 -6.43
CA ASP A 67 2.12 -10.46 -6.10
C ASP A 67 2.46 -10.73 -4.62
N THR A 68 1.86 -9.91 -3.74
CA THR A 68 2.00 -10.00 -2.28
C THR A 68 0.88 -9.24 -1.59
N VAL A 69 0.68 -9.49 -0.30
CA VAL A 69 -0.33 -8.81 0.51
C VAL A 69 0.26 -7.57 1.16
N VAL A 70 -0.08 -6.40 0.63
CA VAL A 70 0.10 -5.11 1.29
C VAL A 70 -1.13 -4.83 2.13
N THR A 71 -0.93 -4.46 3.40
CA THR A 71 -2.03 -4.18 4.33
C THR A 71 -2.36 -2.68 4.38
N PRO A 72 -3.62 -2.30 4.69
CA PRO A 72 -3.97 -0.92 4.97
C PRO A 72 -3.13 -0.31 6.12
N ASP A 73 -2.83 -1.10 7.14
CA ASP A 73 -2.03 -0.67 8.30
C ASP A 73 -0.61 -0.30 7.88
N PHE A 74 0.04 -1.12 7.04
CA PHE A 74 1.33 -0.79 6.45
C PHE A 74 1.29 0.55 5.72
N LEU A 75 0.31 0.74 4.83
CA LEU A 75 0.15 1.98 4.07
C LEU A 75 -0.08 3.20 4.99
N ALA A 76 -0.85 3.03 6.06
CA ALA A 76 -1.10 4.08 7.04
C ALA A 76 0.19 4.48 7.78
N VAL A 77 1.03 3.51 8.17
CA VAL A 77 2.31 3.80 8.85
C VAL A 77 3.27 4.52 7.92
N VAL A 78 3.51 4.00 6.70
CA VAL A 78 4.48 4.61 5.78
C VAL A 78 4.04 6.00 5.29
N ALA A 79 2.72 6.25 5.18
CA ALA A 79 2.20 7.57 4.86
C ALA A 79 2.51 8.62 5.93
N GLN A 80 2.58 8.23 7.21
CA GLN A 80 2.92 9.13 8.32
C GLN A 80 4.42 9.39 8.44
N GLN A 81 5.25 8.43 8.03
CA GLN A 81 6.71 8.53 8.12
C GLN A 81 7.34 9.39 7.03
N GLY A 82 6.62 9.69 5.95
CA GLY A 82 7.16 10.49 4.84
C GLY A 82 8.29 9.78 4.08
N VAL A 83 8.34 8.44 4.12
CA VAL A 83 9.29 7.63 3.36
C VAL A 83 9.02 7.73 1.86
N GLU A 84 10.07 7.58 1.05
CA GLU A 84 9.95 7.73 -0.39
C GLU A 84 9.27 6.52 -1.05
N SER A 85 8.57 6.73 -2.16
CA SER A 85 7.85 5.65 -2.85
C SER A 85 8.76 4.49 -3.27
N LYS A 86 10.02 4.77 -3.62
CA LYS A 86 11.01 3.72 -3.96
C LYS A 86 11.39 2.89 -2.73
N GLU A 87 11.50 3.49 -1.55
CA GLU A 87 11.77 2.82 -0.28
C GLU A 87 10.60 1.92 0.11
N ILE A 88 9.35 2.41 -0.04
CA ILE A 88 8.14 1.62 0.20
C ILE A 88 8.09 0.39 -0.71
N ILE A 89 8.26 0.59 -2.03
CA ILE A 89 8.18 -0.48 -3.02
C ILE A 89 9.27 -1.54 -2.76
N GLU A 90 10.50 -1.11 -2.49
CA GLU A 90 11.59 -2.05 -2.26
C GLU A 90 11.44 -2.78 -0.91
N THR A 91 10.89 -2.12 0.11
CA THR A 91 10.52 -2.77 1.38
C THR A 91 9.51 -3.89 1.14
N ILE A 92 8.44 -3.64 0.37
CA ILE A 92 7.43 -4.66 0.06
C ILE A 92 8.06 -5.87 -0.67
N LYS A 93 8.94 -5.63 -1.65
CA LYS A 93 9.63 -6.70 -2.38
C LYS A 93 10.52 -7.53 -1.46
N VAL A 94 11.33 -6.87 -0.64
CA VAL A 94 12.23 -7.59 0.28
C VAL A 94 11.45 -8.36 1.34
N TYR A 95 10.34 -7.81 1.84
CA TYR A 95 9.44 -8.53 2.74
C TYR A 95 8.88 -9.79 2.08
N LYS A 96 8.42 -9.70 0.83
CA LYS A 96 7.99 -10.86 0.04
C LYS A 96 9.11 -11.90 -0.08
N GLU A 97 10.31 -11.49 -0.48
CA GLU A 97 11.47 -12.39 -0.64
C GLU A 97 11.84 -13.10 0.68
N LYS A 98 11.75 -12.38 1.80
CA LYS A 98 12.05 -12.89 3.15
C LYS A 98 10.86 -13.54 3.85
N GLN A 99 9.70 -13.63 3.18
CA GLN A 99 8.45 -14.17 3.73
C GLN A 99 8.02 -13.45 5.03
N LEU A 100 8.19 -12.13 5.07
CA LEU A 100 7.73 -11.26 6.15
C LEU A 100 6.39 -10.62 5.80
N GLU A 101 5.55 -10.44 6.81
CA GLU A 101 4.25 -9.81 6.64
C GLU A 101 4.37 -8.28 6.69
N THR A 102 3.70 -7.59 5.77
CA THR A 102 3.67 -6.11 5.79
C THR A 102 2.91 -5.57 7.00
N GLY A 103 1.97 -6.34 7.56
CA GLY A 103 1.25 -6.02 8.80
C GLY A 103 2.15 -5.83 10.02
N ASP A 104 3.26 -6.56 10.08
CA ASP A 104 4.22 -6.49 11.19
C ASP A 104 5.10 -5.25 11.14
N TYR A 105 5.14 -4.52 10.01
CA TYR A 105 5.92 -3.29 9.89
C TYR A 105 5.54 -2.27 10.98
N GLY A 106 4.24 -2.06 11.22
CA GLY A 106 3.80 -1.12 12.26
C GLY A 106 4.24 -1.54 13.66
N LEU A 107 4.26 -2.84 13.94
CA LEU A 107 4.73 -3.39 15.22
C LEU A 107 6.25 -3.23 15.36
N TYR A 108 7.00 -3.41 14.27
CA TYR A 108 8.44 -3.15 14.24
C TYR A 108 8.77 -1.69 14.56
N ILE A 109 8.04 -0.75 13.94
CA ILE A 109 8.24 0.70 14.16
C ILE A 109 7.98 1.09 15.61
N LYS A 110 7.02 0.46 16.27
CA LYS A 110 6.64 0.71 17.68
C LYS A 110 7.43 -0.11 18.71
N ASP A 111 8.37 -0.95 18.25
CA ASP A 111 9.13 -1.87 19.10
C ASP A 111 8.26 -2.89 19.87
N GLU A 112 7.14 -3.29 19.26
CA GLU A 112 6.15 -4.23 19.84
C GLU A 112 6.39 -5.70 19.43
N LEU A 113 7.39 -5.94 18.57
CA LEU A 113 7.80 -7.28 18.14
C LEU A 113 8.75 -7.95 19.15
N SER A 114 8.82 -9.28 19.10
CA SER A 114 9.88 -10.01 19.80
C SER A 114 11.27 -9.62 19.28
N VAL A 115 12.33 -9.78 20.08
CA VAL A 115 13.72 -9.48 19.67
C VAL A 115 14.09 -10.21 18.37
N SER A 116 13.67 -11.48 18.23
CA SER A 116 13.90 -12.27 17.01
C SER A 116 13.21 -11.65 15.80
N GLU A 117 11.92 -11.33 15.91
CA GLU A 117 11.18 -10.74 14.78
C GLU A 117 11.70 -9.33 14.46
N SER A 118 11.96 -8.50 15.48
CA SER A 118 12.55 -7.17 15.32
C SER A 118 13.87 -7.23 14.54
N GLY A 119 14.72 -8.23 14.80
CA GLY A 119 15.94 -8.47 14.03
C GLY A 119 15.67 -8.79 12.56
N LYS A 120 14.73 -9.68 12.26
CA LYS A 120 14.37 -10.03 10.86
C LYS A 120 13.86 -8.82 10.08
N HIS A 121 13.02 -8.00 10.71
CA HIS A 121 12.49 -6.79 10.09
C HIS A 121 13.56 -5.73 9.89
N ALA A 122 14.46 -5.53 10.85
CA ALA A 122 15.62 -4.65 10.70
C ALA A 122 16.51 -5.09 9.53
N ASP A 123 16.87 -6.37 9.46
CA ASP A 123 17.69 -6.94 8.37
C ASP A 123 17.01 -6.77 7.00
N ALA A 124 15.68 -6.93 6.95
CA ALA A 124 14.90 -6.74 5.74
C ALA A 124 14.91 -5.27 5.27
N LEU A 125 14.73 -4.34 6.21
CA LEU A 125 14.74 -2.91 5.90
C LEU A 125 16.12 -2.42 5.48
N VAL A 126 17.18 -2.88 6.15
CA VAL A 126 18.56 -2.57 5.74
C VAL A 126 18.82 -3.07 4.32
N ALA A 127 18.42 -4.31 4.00
CA ALA A 127 18.55 -4.85 2.65
C ALA A 127 17.75 -4.05 1.61
N ALA A 128 16.53 -3.61 1.94
CA ALA A 128 15.70 -2.80 1.05
C ALA A 128 16.32 -1.42 0.78
N TYR A 129 16.72 -0.72 1.84
CA TYR A 129 17.32 0.61 1.74
C TYR A 129 18.66 0.57 1.02
N GLN A 130 19.46 -0.48 1.21
CA GLN A 130 20.72 -0.63 0.50
C GLN A 130 20.55 -0.89 -1.01
N ARG A 131 19.43 -1.50 -1.44
CA ARG A 131 19.10 -1.59 -2.87
C ARG A 131 18.67 -0.24 -3.47
N VAL A 132 18.07 0.61 -2.65
CA VAL A 132 17.63 1.95 -3.04
C VAL A 132 18.78 2.97 -3.06
N GLU A 133 19.74 2.81 -2.17
CA GLU A 133 20.90 3.69 -1.97
C GLU A 133 22.20 2.86 -1.88
N PRO A 134 22.65 2.26 -2.99
CA PRO A 134 23.83 1.38 -2.99
C PRO A 134 25.14 2.09 -2.67
N ASP A 135 25.17 3.42 -2.77
CA ASP A 135 26.34 4.25 -2.48
C ASP A 135 26.52 4.54 -0.98
N LEU A 136 25.49 4.30 -0.16
CA LEU A 136 25.59 4.46 1.28
C LEU A 136 26.25 3.22 1.91
N SER A 137 27.06 3.47 2.95
CA SER A 137 27.59 2.39 3.79
C SER A 137 26.47 1.69 4.57
N VAL A 138 26.72 0.45 4.97
CA VAL A 138 25.78 -0.33 5.80
C VAL A 138 25.43 0.43 7.08
N GLU A 139 26.40 1.04 7.75
CA GLU A 139 26.19 1.84 8.96
C GLU A 139 25.22 3.01 8.73
N GLN A 140 25.37 3.72 7.60
CA GLN A 140 24.46 4.81 7.24
C GLN A 140 23.03 4.32 6.97
N ILE A 141 22.90 3.15 6.34
CA ILE A 141 21.61 2.52 6.08
C ILE A 141 20.97 2.06 7.39
N GLU A 142 21.72 1.42 8.28
CA GLU A 142 21.27 1.01 9.61
C GLU A 142 20.78 2.21 10.42
N GLU A 143 21.50 3.34 10.39
CA GLU A 143 21.04 4.58 11.01
C GLU A 143 19.72 5.09 10.42
N LYS A 144 19.54 5.02 9.09
CA LYS A 144 18.27 5.41 8.45
C LYS A 144 17.13 4.51 8.95
N VAL A 145 17.34 3.21 9.00
CA VAL A 145 16.35 2.22 9.47
C VAL A 145 16.02 2.44 10.95
N MET A 146 17.01 2.70 11.80
CA MET A 146 16.79 3.00 13.22
C MET A 146 15.94 4.26 13.42
N ARG A 147 16.11 5.28 12.57
CA ARG A 147 15.31 6.52 12.61
C ARG A 147 13.86 6.33 12.17
N LEU A 148 13.50 5.19 11.59
CA LEU A 148 12.10 4.89 11.28
C LEU A 148 11.29 4.61 12.55
N LYS A 149 11.94 4.10 13.61
CA LYS A 149 11.29 3.84 14.90
C LYS A 149 10.89 5.16 15.56
N SER A 150 9.67 5.20 16.10
CA SER A 150 9.05 6.38 16.72
C SER A 150 8.71 6.13 18.17
#